data_AF-A0A7W0L1K4-F1
#
_entry.id   AF-A0A7W0L1K4-F1
#
_cell.length_a   1.000
_cell.length_b   1.000
_cell.length_c   1.000
_cell.angle_alpha   90.00
_cell.angle_beta   90.00
_cell.angle_gamma   90.00
#
_symmetry.space_group_name_H-M   'P 1'
#
loop_
_entity.id
_entity.type
_entity.pdbx_description
1 polymer ?
#
loop_
_entity_poly.entity_id
_entity_poly.type
_entity_poly.pdbx_seq_one_letter_code
_entity_poly.pdbx_strand_id
1 'polypeptide(L)'
;LGLAIGTRAKPHQVPLIFSVIVLPVTFLGATYYPWASLDPIPWLKWAVLVNPLVYMSEGLRTALTPQFPHMPVPVIYAALIGFIALLSWQGIEGFKKRVLA
;
A
#
# COMPACT_ATOMS: atom_id res chain seq x y z
N LEU A 1 -0.20 -7.33 -4.03
CA LEU A 1 1.06 -7.18 -3.25
C LEU A 1 1.68 -8.53 -2.89
N GLY A 2 0.97 -9.40 -2.15
CA GLY A 2 1.49 -10.74 -1.80
C GLY A 2 1.95 -11.59 -2.99
N LEU A 3 1.16 -11.65 -4.07
CA LEU A 3 1.55 -12.35 -5.32
C LEU A 3 2.83 -11.79 -5.95
N ALA A 4 2.97 -10.46 -6.00
CA ALA A 4 4.13 -9.80 -6.60
C ALA A 4 5.43 -10.03 -5.80
N ILE A 5 5.32 -10.09 -4.46
CA ILE A 5 6.44 -10.41 -3.58
C ILE A 5 6.77 -11.90 -3.64
N GLY A 6 5.78 -12.78 -3.52
CA GLY A 6 5.99 -14.23 -3.47
C GLY A 6 6.59 -14.83 -4.74
N THR A 7 6.30 -14.23 -5.90
CA THR A 7 6.90 -14.66 -7.18
C THR A 7 8.39 -14.32 -7.28
N ARG A 8 8.85 -13.25 -6.61
CA ARG A 8 10.23 -12.73 -6.65
C ARG A 8 11.09 -13.14 -5.44
N ALA A 9 10.47 -13.44 -4.31
CA ALA A 9 11.17 -13.79 -3.08
C ALA A 9 11.78 -15.19 -3.16
N LYS A 10 13.02 -15.33 -2.69
CA LYS A 10 13.61 -16.64 -2.38
C LYS A 10 12.93 -17.20 -1.13
N PRO A 11 12.58 -18.50 -1.07
CA PRO A 11 11.79 -19.07 0.03
C PRO A 11 12.36 -18.78 1.43
N HIS A 12 13.68 -18.78 1.56
CA HIS A 12 14.37 -18.54 2.83
C HIS A 12 14.29 -17.08 3.33
N GLN A 13 13.95 -16.12 2.46
CA GLN A 13 13.87 -14.70 2.80
C GLN A 13 12.44 -14.25 3.10
N VAL A 14 11.43 -15.09 2.85
CA VAL A 14 10.01 -14.71 3.00
C VAL A 14 9.69 -14.21 4.42
N PRO A 15 10.13 -14.87 5.51
CA PRO A 15 9.86 -14.36 6.86
C PRO A 15 10.50 -12.99 7.13
N LEU A 16 11.71 -12.78 6.61
CA LEU A 16 12.49 -11.54 6.73
C LEU A 16 11.86 -10.39 5.93
N ILE A 17 11.39 -10.69 4.72
CA ILE A 17 10.67 -9.74 3.87
C ILE A 17 9.37 -9.33 4.55
N PHE A 18 8.62 -10.26 5.14
CA PHE A 18 7.41 -9.93 5.88
C PHE A 18 7.70 -9.08 7.11
N SER A 19 8.66 -9.47 7.96
CA SER A 19 8.93 -8.73 9.20
C SER A 19 9.49 -7.32 8.95
N VAL A 20 10.39 -7.17 7.97
CA VAL A 20 11.04 -5.88 7.67
C VAL A 20 10.17 -4.95 6.85
N ILE A 21 9.30 -5.46 5.97
CA ILE A 21 8.45 -4.62 5.12
C ILE A 21 7.15 -4.24 5.85
N VAL A 22 6.51 -5.17 6.55
CA VAL A 22 5.18 -4.94 7.13
C VAL A 22 5.21 -3.81 8.15
N LEU A 23 6.23 -3.75 9.00
CA LEU A 23 6.33 -2.72 10.02
C LEU A 23 6.39 -1.29 9.44
N PRO A 24 7.37 -0.91 8.59
CA PRO A 24 7.43 0.43 8.01
C PRO A 24 6.22 0.71 7.13
N VAL A 25 5.71 -0.27 6.38
CA VAL A 25 4.50 -0.10 5.56
C VAL A 25 3.27 0.19 6.42
N THR A 26 3.17 -0.36 7.63
CA THR A 26 2.06 -0.07 8.54
C THR A 26 2.18 1.33 9.16
N PHE A 27 3.36 1.69 9.65
CA PHE A 27 3.61 3.02 10.23
C PHE A 27 3.46 4.15 9.20
N LEU A 28 3.96 3.95 7.99
CA LEU A 28 3.82 4.91 6.88
C LEU A 28 2.46 4.81 6.18
N GLY A 29 1.61 3.84 6.55
CA GLY A 29 0.33 3.56 5.90
C GLY A 29 -0.84 4.39 6.40
N ALA A 30 -0.60 5.48 7.16
CA ALA A 30 -1.66 6.30 7.78
C ALA A 30 -2.70 5.45 8.55
N THR A 31 -2.25 4.35 9.17
CA THR A 31 -3.11 3.44 9.94
C THR A 31 -3.42 4.03 11.32
N TYR A 32 -2.42 4.61 11.98
CA TYR A 32 -2.54 5.19 13.32
C TYR A 32 -2.83 6.70 13.34
N TYR A 33 -2.72 7.38 12.20
CA TYR A 33 -2.96 8.82 12.07
C TYR A 33 -3.66 9.13 10.75
N PRO A 34 -4.46 10.22 10.66
CA PRO A 34 -5.04 10.69 9.41
C PRO A 34 -3.96 11.24 8.47
N TRP A 35 -4.07 11.00 7.16
CA TRP A 35 -3.12 11.55 6.19
C TRP A 35 -3.04 13.09 6.23
N ALA A 36 -4.15 13.75 6.54
CA ALA A 36 -4.20 15.22 6.71
C ALA A 36 -3.27 15.72 7.83
N SER A 37 -3.03 14.94 8.88
CA SER A 37 -2.13 15.33 9.98
C SER A 37 -0.66 15.46 9.57
N LEU A 38 -0.29 15.02 8.36
CA LEU A 38 1.06 15.19 7.80
C LEU A 38 1.28 16.57 7.15
N ASP A 39 0.32 17.49 7.21
CA ASP A 39 0.46 18.87 6.68
C ASP A 39 1.75 19.60 7.13
N PRO A 40 2.21 19.49 8.39
CA PRO A 40 3.47 20.11 8.81
C PRO A 40 4.73 19.50 8.19
N ILE A 41 4.63 18.30 7.60
CA ILE A 41 5.76 17.52 7.06
C ILE A 41 5.45 17.14 5.60
N PRO A 42 5.46 18.10 4.66
CA PRO A 42 4.94 17.92 3.31
C PRO A 42 5.69 16.86 2.50
N TRP A 43 7.01 16.73 2.67
CA TRP A 43 7.79 15.70 1.96
C TRP A 43 7.31 14.29 2.35
N LEU A 44 7.02 14.07 3.64
CA LEU A 44 6.54 12.79 4.13
C LEU A 44 5.11 12.54 3.66
N LYS A 45 4.26 13.57 3.70
CA LYS A 45 2.87 13.53 3.19
C LYS A 45 2.77 13.01 1.76
N TRP A 46 3.69 13.41 0.89
CA TRP A 46 3.75 12.92 -0.49
C TRP A 46 4.44 11.56 -0.60
N ALA A 47 5.52 11.31 0.15
CA ALA A 47 6.24 10.04 0.10
C ALA A 47 5.37 8.83 0.49
N VAL A 48 4.49 8.99 1.49
CA VAL A 48 3.62 7.90 1.96
C VAL A 48 2.59 7.48 0.91
N LEU A 49 2.26 8.31 -0.09
CA LEU A 49 1.27 7.98 -1.12
C LEU A 49 1.68 6.83 -2.05
N VAL A 50 2.96 6.45 -2.05
CA VAL A 50 3.44 5.25 -2.75
C VAL A 50 2.95 3.96 -2.07
N ASN A 51 2.56 4.07 -0.80
CA ASN A 51 2.09 2.95 -0.01
C ASN A 51 0.57 2.75 -0.17
N PRO A 52 0.11 1.62 -0.74
CA PRO A 52 -1.31 1.36 -0.93
C PRO A 52 -2.11 1.28 0.38
N LEU A 53 -1.46 1.01 1.52
CA LEU A 53 -2.14 1.00 2.82
C LEU A 53 -2.68 2.37 3.23
N VAL A 54 -2.12 3.46 2.72
CA VAL A 54 -2.64 4.82 3.00
C VAL A 54 -4.08 4.93 2.51
N TYR A 55 -4.35 4.55 1.26
CA TYR A 55 -5.68 4.62 0.68
C TYR A 55 -6.65 3.63 1.33
N MET A 56 -6.19 2.43 1.71
CA MET A 56 -7.03 1.49 2.46
C MET A 56 -7.43 2.05 3.83
N SER A 57 -6.47 2.60 4.57
CA SER A 57 -6.70 3.17 5.91
C SER A 57 -7.59 4.39 5.84
N GLU A 58 -7.36 5.30 4.88
CA GLU A 58 -8.21 6.47 4.64
C GLU A 58 -9.62 6.10 4.14
N GLY A 59 -9.75 5.03 3.35
CA GLY A 59 -11.05 4.50 2.93
C GLY A 59 -11.87 3.97 4.09
N LEU A 60 -11.26 3.18 4.97
CA LEU A 60 -11.89 2.73 6.22
C LEU A 60 -12.27 3.90 7.12
N ARG A 61 -11.40 4.90 7.24
CA ARG A 61 -11.65 6.11 8.02
C ARG A 61 -12.80 6.93 7.47
N THR A 62 -12.90 7.07 6.15
CA THR A 62 -14.03 7.70 5.48
C THR A 62 -15.34 6.99 5.82
N ALA A 63 -15.33 5.64 5.84
CA ALA A 63 -16.53 4.85 6.10
C ALA A 63 -16.94 4.82 7.58
N LEU A 64 -15.98 4.72 8.50
CA LEU A 64 -16.24 4.51 9.93
C LEU A 64 -16.25 5.81 10.74
N THR A 65 -15.54 6.83 10.28
CA THR A 65 -15.39 8.10 10.99
C THR A 65 -15.44 9.30 10.03
N PRO A 66 -16.56 9.49 9.31
CA PRO A 66 -16.71 10.54 8.29
C PRO A 66 -16.60 11.97 8.86
N GLN A 67 -16.75 12.14 10.17
CA GLN A 67 -16.66 13.44 10.85
C GLN A 67 -15.24 14.00 10.95
N PHE A 68 -14.19 13.20 10.72
CA PHE A 68 -12.81 13.66 10.79
C PHE A 68 -12.23 13.96 9.39
N PRO A 69 -11.20 14.82 9.28
CA PRO A 69 -10.53 15.07 8.01
C PRO A 69 -10.00 13.76 7.39
N HIS A 70 -10.42 13.51 6.17
CA HIS A 70 -10.01 12.34 5.38
C HIS A 70 -9.68 12.75 3.95
N MET A 71 -8.93 11.90 3.25
CA MET A 71 -8.61 12.08 1.84
C MET A 71 -9.89 12.11 0.98
N PRO A 72 -9.90 12.85 -0.15
CA PRO A 72 -11.04 12.82 -1.06
C PRO A 72 -11.34 11.41 -1.57
N VAL A 73 -12.60 10.99 -1.43
CA VAL A 73 -13.06 9.63 -1.77
C VAL A 73 -12.71 9.19 -3.20
N PRO A 74 -12.86 10.04 -4.24
CA PRO A 74 -12.48 9.64 -5.60
C PRO A 74 -11.00 9.29 -5.74
N VAL A 75 -10.12 9.98 -5.00
CA VAL A 75 -8.66 9.74 -5.02
C VAL A 75 -8.35 8.39 -4.41
N ILE A 76 -9.02 8.03 -3.30
CA ILE A 76 -8.87 6.74 -2.64
C ILE A 76 -9.19 5.60 -3.61
N TYR A 77 -10.36 5.63 -4.25
CA TYR A 77 -10.77 4.56 -5.17
C TYR A 77 -9.90 4.52 -6.43
N ALA A 78 -9.57 5.67 -7.02
CA ALA A 78 -8.71 5.73 -8.21
C ALA A 78 -7.32 5.12 -7.92
N ALA A 79 -6.73 5.48 -6.78
CA ALA A 79 -5.44 4.93 -6.37
C ALA A 79 -5.53 3.42 -6.10
N LEU A 80 -6.55 2.96 -5.36
CA LEU A 80 -6.71 1.52 -5.08
C LEU A 80 -6.87 0.70 -6.36
N ILE A 81 -7.67 1.16 -7.32
CA ILE A 81 -7.83 0.52 -8.64
C ILE A 81 -6.48 0.50 -9.37
N GLY A 82 -5.75 1.62 -9.38
CA GLY A 82 -4.43 1.71 -9.99
C GLY A 82 -3.42 0.73 -9.38
N PHE A 83 -3.36 0.65 -8.04
CA PHE A 83 -2.48 -0.30 -7.34
C PHE A 83 -2.88 -1.75 -7.58
N ILE A 84 -4.18 -2.07 -7.62
CA ILE A 84 -4.66 -3.41 -7.96
C ILE A 84 -4.20 -3.79 -9.36
N ALA A 85 -4.41 -2.93 -10.35
CA ALA A 85 -4.01 -3.19 -11.73
C ALA A 85 -2.48 -3.39 -11.83
N LEU A 86 -1.70 -2.47 -11.26
CA LEU A 86 -0.24 -2.50 -11.29
C LEU A 86 0.32 -3.76 -10.61
N LEU A 87 -0.11 -4.05 -9.38
CA LEU A 87 0.41 -5.17 -8.60
C LEU A 87 -0.04 -6.53 -9.16
N SER A 88 -1.24 -6.59 -9.74
CA SER A 88 -1.72 -7.79 -10.43
C SER A 88 -0.90 -8.05 -11.69
N TRP A 89 -0.67 -7.03 -12.51
CA TRP A 89 0.19 -7.14 -13.69
C TRP A 89 1.61 -7.59 -13.32
N GLN A 90 2.25 -6.93 -12.34
CA GLN A 90 3.58 -7.30 -11.88
C GLN A 90 3.66 -8.72 -11.28
N GLY A 91 2.59 -9.17 -10.63
CA GLY A 91 2.52 -10.52 -10.08
C GLY A 91 2.35 -11.58 -11.16
N ILE A 92 1.49 -11.35 -12.15
CA ILE A 92 1.28 -12.23 -13.30
C ILE A 92 2.56 -12.35 -14.14
N GLU A 93 3.22 -11.25 -14.45
CA GLU A 93 4.49 -11.26 -15.20
C GLU A 93 5.61 -11.96 -14.42
N GLY A 94 5.68 -11.76 -13.10
CA GLY A 94 6.62 -12.48 -12.24
C GLY A 94 6.36 -13.99 -12.23
N PHE A 95 5.09 -14.39 -12.22
CA PHE A 95 4.69 -15.79 -12.29
C PHE A 95 5.04 -16.42 -13.64
N LYS A 96 4.67 -15.78 -14.76
CA LYS A 96 5.00 -16.25 -16.12
C LYS A 96 6.51 -16.49 -16.29
N LYS A 97 7.33 -15.54 -15.87
CA LYS A 97 8.80 -15.66 -15.95
C LYS A 97 9.36 -16.83 -15.16
N ARG A 98 8.71 -17.24 -14.08
CA ARG A 98 9.16 -18.35 -13.23
C ARG A 98 8.68 -19.72 -13.72
N VAL A 99 7.59 -19.76 -14.48
CA VAL A 99 6.99 -21.00 -14.98
C VAL A 99 7.46 -21.32 -16.41
N LEU A 100 7.70 -20.30 -17.23
CA LEU A 100 8.07 -20.45 -18.64
C LEU A 100 9.59 -20.42 -18.89
N ALA A 101 10.40 -20.10 -17.89
CA ALA A 101 11.86 -20.21 -17.93
C ALA A 101 12.31 -21.50 -17.24
#